data_AF-A0A6B9Y207-F1
#
_entry.id   AF-A0A6B9Y207-F1
#
_cell.length_a   1.000
_cell.length_b   1.000
_cell.length_c   1.000
_cell.angle_alpha   90.00
_cell.angle_beta   90.00
_cell.angle_gamma   90.00
#
_symmetry.space_group_name_H-M   'P 1'
#
loop_
_entity.id
_entity.type
_entity.pdbx_description
1 polymer ?
#
loop_
_entity_poly.entity_id
_entity_poly.type
_entity_poly.pdbx_seq_one_letter_code
_entity_poly.pdbx_strand_id
1 'polypeptide(L)'
;MAREIRFELDDDRYEEMKEIKDAQGRTWAGLFVAGVRELDGSDAGEERLDGLKHDWDADQRVFPEPGNDRVGSFKAGWTKAENGEEFGPRALKGLSWHNLGWRLGMLFDDTPTDLKEDLYRWCVEQQRETRQDE
;
A
#
# COMPACT_ATOMS: atom_id res chain seq x y z
N MET A 1 -10.24 32.62 13.81
CA MET A 1 -9.59 32.31 15.10
C MET A 1 -8.20 31.79 14.80
N ALA A 2 -7.16 32.36 15.42
CA ALA A 2 -5.81 31.82 15.29
C ALA A 2 -5.69 30.54 16.12
N ARG A 3 -4.95 29.55 15.62
CA ARG A 3 -4.61 28.31 16.33
C ARG A 3 -3.10 28.25 16.45
N GLU A 4 -2.61 27.87 17.63
CA GLU A 4 -1.18 27.74 17.90
C GLU A 4 -0.78 26.27 17.83
N ILE A 5 0.34 25.99 17.18
CA ILE A 5 0.96 24.66 17.09
C ILE A 5 2.42 24.80 17.53
N ARG A 6 2.89 23.91 18.40
CA ARG A 6 4.26 23.87 18.90
C ARG A 6 4.87 22.51 18.64
N PHE A 7 6.13 22.50 18.24
CA PHE A 7 6.94 21.30 18.03
C PHE A 7 8.23 21.44 18.82
N GLU A 8 8.68 20.33 19.40
CA GLU A 8 10.00 20.22 20.02
C GLU A 8 10.93 19.54 19.03
N LEU A 9 12.10 20.14 18.82
CA LEU A 9 13.16 19.62 17.97
C LEU A 9 14.41 19.48 18.82
N ASP A 10 15.18 18.43 18.58
CA ASP A 10 16.56 18.38 19.05
C ASP A 10 17.44 19.40 18.31
N ASP A 11 18.62 19.66 18.85
CA ASP A 11 19.53 20.70 18.35
C ASP A 11 19.98 20.43 16.90
N ASP A 12 20.21 19.16 16.55
CA ASP A 12 20.65 18.76 15.21
C ASP A 12 19.56 19.04 14.17
N ARG A 13 18.31 18.65 14.48
CA ARG A 13 17.15 18.91 13.62
C ARG A 13 16.81 20.38 13.52
N TYR A 14 16.97 21.14 14.60
CA TYR A 14 16.77 22.57 14.56
C TYR A 14 17.73 23.26 13.59
N GLU A 15 19.02 22.94 13.65
CA GLU A 15 20.02 23.55 12.77
C GLU A 15 19.83 23.15 11.31
N GLU A 16 19.54 21.88 11.02
CA GLU A 16 19.20 21.41 9.67
C GLU A 16 18.02 22.20 9.07
N MET A 17 16.91 22.30 9.81
CA MET A 17 15.74 23.00 9.30
C MET A 17 15.98 24.51 9.17
N LYS A 18 16.82 25.10 10.02
CA LYS A 18 17.19 26.50 9.96
C LYS A 18 17.99 26.81 8.70
N GLU A 19 18.96 25.97 8.34
CA GLU A 19 19.70 26.10 7.08
C GLU A 19 18.77 26.05 5.87
N ILE A 20 17.84 25.09 5.84
CA ILE A 20 16.85 24.97 4.75
C ILE A 20 15.95 26.22 4.69
N LYS A 21 15.46 26.68 5.84
CA LYS A 21 14.60 27.87 5.95
C LYS A 21 15.31 29.10 5.37
N ASP A 22 16.57 29.31 5.74
CA ASP A 22 17.37 30.46 5.32
C ASP A 22 17.74 30.36 3.82
N ALA A 23 18.14 29.17 3.35
CA ALA A 23 18.43 28.92 1.94
C ALA A 23 17.22 29.17 1.03
N GLN A 24 16.02 28.84 1.49
CA GLN A 24 14.77 29.07 0.74
C GLN A 24 14.17 30.47 0.96
N GLY A 25 14.76 31.30 1.83
CA GLY A 25 14.24 32.62 2.16
C GLY A 25 12.83 32.58 2.79
N ARG A 26 12.49 31.50 3.50
CA ARG A 26 11.16 31.27 4.06
C ARG A 26 11.07 31.67 5.54
N THR A 27 9.83 31.80 6.02
CA THR A 27 9.54 31.78 7.46
C THR A 27 9.39 30.33 7.93
N TRP A 28 9.48 30.09 9.25
CA TRP A 28 9.21 28.76 9.81
C TRP A 28 7.84 28.22 9.40
N ALA A 29 6.79 29.02 9.51
CA ALA A 29 5.45 28.64 9.05
C ALA A 29 5.42 28.33 7.54
N GLY A 30 6.15 29.11 6.73
CA GLY A 30 6.25 28.88 5.29
C GLY A 30 7.03 27.61 4.93
N LEU A 31 8.01 27.22 5.74
CA LEU A 31 8.73 25.96 5.62
C LEU A 31 7.80 24.78 5.97
N PHE A 32 7.08 24.86 7.09
CA PHE A 32 6.13 23.82 7.49
C PHE A 32 5.00 23.62 6.48
N VAL A 33 4.41 24.70 5.96
CA VAL A 33 3.38 24.62 4.91
C VAL A 33 3.93 24.01 3.62
N ALA A 34 5.20 24.26 3.29
CA ALA A 34 5.84 23.64 2.13
C ALA A 34 6.07 22.15 2.35
N GLY A 35 6.61 21.76 3.50
CA GLY A 35 6.81 20.36 3.87
C GLY A 35 5.49 19.59 3.89
N VAL A 36 4.42 20.15 4.47
CA VAL A 36 3.09 19.51 4.45
C VAL A 36 2.55 19.34 3.03
N ARG A 37 2.78 20.29 2.12
CA ARG A 37 2.36 20.17 0.71
C ARG A 37 3.19 19.18 -0.09
N GLU A 38 4.48 19.04 0.25
CA GLU A 38 5.37 18.05 -0.34
C GLU A 38 5.01 16.64 0.17
N LEU A 39 4.62 16.53 1.44
CA LEU A 39 4.07 15.30 2.04
C LEU A 39 2.69 14.93 1.47
N ASP A 40 1.83 15.91 1.19
CA ASP A 40 0.56 15.72 0.47
C ASP A 40 0.77 15.19 -0.97
N GLY A 41 2.01 15.30 -1.49
CA GLY A 41 2.46 14.64 -2.72
C GLY A 41 3.29 13.36 -2.53
N SER A 42 3.78 13.07 -1.31
CA SER A 42 4.65 11.92 -1.02
C SER A 42 4.01 10.81 -0.20
N ASP A 43 2.84 11.02 0.42
CA ASP A 43 2.06 9.96 1.08
C ASP A 43 1.47 8.94 0.09
N ALA A 44 1.44 9.25 -1.21
CA ALA A 44 1.06 8.27 -2.23
C ALA A 44 2.11 7.16 -2.47
N GLY A 45 3.32 7.28 -1.89
CA GLY A 45 4.43 6.35 -2.14
C GLY A 45 4.71 5.34 -1.03
N GLU A 46 4.63 5.74 0.23
CA GLU A 46 5.00 4.87 1.37
C GLU A 46 3.79 4.10 1.93
N GLU A 47 2.59 4.71 2.00
CA GLU A 47 1.36 4.01 2.40
C GLU A 47 0.88 3.00 1.35
N ARG A 48 1.19 3.23 0.06
CA ARG A 48 0.81 2.33 -1.05
C ARG A 48 1.51 0.96 -0.97
N LEU A 49 2.57 0.85 -0.17
CA LEU A 49 3.38 -0.38 -0.03
C LEU A 49 3.11 -1.18 1.25
N ASP A 50 2.37 -0.65 2.24
CA ASP A 50 2.08 -1.35 3.50
C ASP A 50 1.24 -2.62 3.27
N GLY A 51 0.49 -2.66 2.17
CA GLY A 51 -0.20 -3.84 1.69
C GLY A 51 0.68 -4.84 0.93
N LEU A 52 1.84 -4.46 0.40
CA LEU A 52 2.63 -5.30 -0.51
C LEU A 52 3.54 -6.31 0.19
N LYS A 53 3.95 -6.02 1.42
CA LYS A 53 4.67 -6.99 2.25
C LYS A 53 3.66 -7.96 2.87
N HIS A 54 3.94 -9.26 2.77
CA HIS A 54 3.20 -10.26 3.53
C HIS A 54 4.13 -11.30 4.10
N ASP A 55 3.70 -11.85 5.23
CA ASP A 55 4.33 -13.00 5.85
C ASP A 55 3.93 -14.27 5.07
N TRP A 56 4.91 -14.95 4.47
CA TRP A 56 4.70 -16.17 3.71
C TRP A 56 4.29 -17.34 4.61
N ASP A 57 4.70 -17.32 5.88
CA ASP A 57 4.26 -18.29 6.90
C ASP A 57 2.77 -18.11 7.25
N ALA A 58 2.16 -16.99 6.84
CA ALA A 58 0.74 -16.69 6.97
C ALA A 58 -0.02 -16.79 5.62
N ASP A 59 0.46 -17.56 4.66
CA ASP A 59 -0.30 -17.85 3.43
C ASP A 59 -1.52 -18.75 3.72
N GLN A 60 -2.71 -18.15 3.63
CA GLN A 60 -4.01 -18.79 3.86
C GLN A 60 -4.75 -19.08 2.54
N ARG A 61 -4.11 -18.87 1.38
CA ARG A 61 -4.71 -19.21 0.09
C ARG A 61 -4.97 -20.71 0.04
N VAL A 62 -6.24 -21.06 -0.09
CA VAL A 62 -6.67 -22.44 -0.35
C VAL A 62 -6.47 -22.73 -1.83
N PHE A 63 -5.90 -23.89 -2.17
CA PHE A 63 -5.75 -24.30 -3.57
C PHE A 63 -7.11 -24.28 -4.29
N PRO A 64 -7.17 -23.83 -5.55
CA PRO A 64 -8.40 -23.86 -6.31
C PRO A 64 -8.79 -25.30 -6.62
N GLU A 65 -9.89 -25.73 -6.01
CA GLU A 65 -10.54 -27.02 -6.25
C GLU A 65 -11.81 -26.81 -7.09
N PRO A 66 -12.25 -27.83 -7.85
CA PRO A 66 -13.50 -27.76 -8.59
C PRO A 66 -14.67 -27.36 -7.68
N GLY A 67 -15.35 -26.25 -8.01
CA GLY A 67 -16.49 -25.73 -7.24
C GLY A 67 -16.17 -24.58 -6.28
N ASN A 68 -14.90 -24.23 -6.07
CA ASN A 68 -14.51 -23.07 -5.28
C ASN A 68 -14.25 -21.84 -6.18
N ASP A 69 -15.04 -20.77 -6.03
CA ASP A 69 -14.86 -19.53 -6.80
C ASP A 69 -13.72 -18.64 -6.23
N ARG A 70 -12.49 -19.12 -6.38
CA ARG A 70 -11.28 -18.39 -5.97
C ARG A 70 -10.92 -17.26 -6.93
N VAL A 71 -11.20 -17.46 -8.22
CA VAL A 71 -11.02 -16.41 -9.24
C VAL A 71 -11.97 -15.23 -9.01
N GLY A 72 -13.23 -15.48 -8.64
CA GLY A 72 -14.18 -14.44 -8.26
C GLY A 72 -13.76 -13.71 -7.00
N SER A 73 -13.27 -14.43 -5.99
CA SER A 73 -12.71 -13.82 -4.76
C SER A 73 -11.54 -12.87 -5.07
N PHE A 74 -10.64 -13.28 -5.97
CA PHE A 74 -9.52 -12.47 -6.44
C PHE A 74 -9.98 -11.23 -7.20
N LYS A 75 -10.85 -11.39 -8.21
CA LYS A 75 -11.39 -10.27 -9.00
C LYS A 75 -12.17 -9.28 -8.12
N ALA A 76 -12.91 -9.77 -7.12
CA ALA A 76 -13.62 -8.94 -6.15
C ALA A 76 -12.66 -8.10 -5.29
N GLY A 77 -11.53 -8.68 -4.87
CA GLY A 77 -10.50 -7.94 -4.13
C GLY A 77 -9.90 -6.82 -4.96
N TRP A 78 -9.58 -7.11 -6.23
CA TRP A 78 -9.08 -6.13 -7.18
C TRP A 78 -10.04 -4.97 -7.39
N THR A 79 -11.33 -5.28 -7.57
CA THR A 79 -12.39 -4.27 -7.76
C THR A 79 -12.48 -3.32 -6.56
N LYS A 80 -12.24 -3.82 -5.34
CA LYS A 80 -12.20 -2.98 -4.14
C LYS A 80 -11.05 -1.98 -4.18
N ALA A 81 -9.88 -2.39 -4.64
CA ALA A 81 -8.74 -1.49 -4.81
C ALA A 81 -9.02 -0.43 -5.90
N GLU A 82 -9.62 -0.82 -7.03
CA GLU A 82 -10.05 0.11 -8.08
C GLU A 82 -11.05 1.16 -7.57
N ASN A 83 -11.91 0.77 -6.62
CA ASN A 83 -12.86 1.67 -5.98
C ASN A 83 -12.25 2.54 -4.86
N GLY A 84 -10.95 2.41 -4.59
CA GLY A 84 -10.26 3.13 -3.51
C GLY A 84 -10.63 2.65 -2.10
N GLU A 85 -11.13 1.41 -1.95
CA GLU A 85 -11.37 0.85 -0.63
C GLU A 85 -10.04 0.44 0.01
N GLU A 86 -9.84 0.83 1.28
CA GLU A 86 -8.66 0.45 2.04
C GLU A 86 -8.88 -0.83 2.85
N PHE A 87 -7.90 -1.72 2.82
CA PHE A 87 -7.88 -2.89 3.69
C PHE A 87 -7.11 -2.57 4.97
N GLY A 88 -7.79 -2.64 6.11
CA GLY A 88 -7.12 -2.44 7.40
C GLY A 88 -6.09 -3.54 7.72
N PRO A 89 -5.18 -3.30 8.67
CA PRO A 89 -4.07 -4.22 9.01
C PRO A 89 -4.51 -5.66 9.30
N ARG A 90 -5.71 -5.82 9.88
CA ARG A 90 -6.29 -7.14 10.16
C ARG A 90 -6.58 -7.96 8.89
N ALA A 91 -7.03 -7.32 7.82
CA ALA A 91 -7.31 -7.98 6.55
C ALA A 91 -6.03 -8.34 5.78
N LEU A 92 -4.93 -7.66 6.09
CA LEU A 92 -3.61 -7.83 5.47
C LEU A 92 -2.66 -8.76 6.24
N LYS A 93 -3.03 -9.18 7.46
CA LYS A 93 -2.21 -10.04 8.33
C LYS A 93 -1.83 -11.41 7.72
N GLY A 94 -2.57 -11.91 6.75
CA GLY A 94 -2.24 -13.13 6.01
C GLY A 94 -2.42 -12.94 4.51
N LEU A 95 -2.17 -13.97 3.71
CA LEU A 95 -2.43 -13.95 2.27
C LEU A 95 -3.67 -14.78 1.93
N SER A 96 -4.69 -14.15 1.36
CA SER A 96 -5.89 -14.80 0.83
C SER A 96 -6.06 -14.41 -0.65
N TRP A 97 -6.86 -15.16 -1.41
CA TRP A 97 -7.13 -14.77 -2.80
C TRP A 97 -7.76 -13.37 -2.91
N HIS A 98 -8.59 -12.99 -1.95
CA HIS A 98 -9.24 -11.69 -1.92
C HIS A 98 -8.25 -10.55 -1.66
N ASN A 99 -7.41 -10.65 -0.62
CA ASN A 99 -6.45 -9.59 -0.35
C ASN A 99 -5.27 -9.57 -1.34
N LEU A 100 -4.92 -10.69 -1.97
CA LEU A 100 -3.96 -10.71 -3.07
C LEU A 100 -4.51 -9.92 -4.26
N GLY A 101 -5.77 -10.15 -4.64
CA GLY A 101 -6.43 -9.38 -5.69
C GLY A 101 -6.44 -7.88 -5.37
N TRP A 102 -6.74 -7.52 -4.12
CA TRP A 102 -6.69 -6.13 -3.65
C TRP A 102 -5.29 -5.51 -3.78
N ARG A 103 -4.24 -6.21 -3.31
CA ARG A 103 -2.84 -5.75 -3.41
C ARG A 103 -2.41 -5.49 -4.85
N LEU A 104 -2.78 -6.38 -5.76
CA LEU A 104 -2.44 -6.24 -7.18
C LEU A 104 -3.27 -5.12 -7.83
N GLY A 105 -4.52 -4.93 -7.43
CA GLY A 105 -5.32 -3.78 -7.86
C GLY A 105 -4.74 -2.44 -7.44
N MET A 106 -4.15 -2.35 -6.23
CA MET A 106 -3.43 -1.14 -5.78
C MET A 106 -2.18 -0.82 -6.62
N LEU A 107 -1.60 -1.84 -7.27
CA LEU A 107 -0.40 -1.72 -8.10
C LEU A 107 -0.71 -1.38 -9.56
N PHE A 108 -1.73 -2.03 -10.13
CA PHE A 108 -2.00 -2.01 -11.56
C PHE A 108 -3.22 -1.17 -11.94
N ASP A 109 -3.97 -0.66 -10.96
CA ASP A 109 -5.20 0.10 -11.14
C ASP A 109 -6.19 -0.62 -12.08
N ASP A 110 -6.93 0.12 -12.91
CA ASP A 110 -7.94 -0.41 -13.84
C ASP A 110 -7.32 -1.39 -14.85
N THR A 111 -7.62 -2.67 -14.66
CA THR A 111 -7.08 -3.76 -15.48
C THR A 111 -8.20 -4.60 -16.11
N PRO A 112 -8.12 -4.92 -17.42
CA PRO A 112 -9.07 -5.80 -18.09
C PRO A 112 -9.28 -7.14 -17.37
N THR A 113 -10.52 -7.63 -17.38
CA THR A 113 -10.91 -8.88 -16.68
C THR A 113 -10.09 -10.10 -17.09
N ASP A 114 -9.72 -10.20 -18.37
CA ASP A 114 -8.93 -11.33 -18.88
C ASP A 114 -7.50 -11.30 -18.34
N LEU A 115 -6.88 -10.12 -18.26
CA LEU A 115 -5.54 -9.96 -17.67
C LEU A 115 -5.54 -10.24 -16.16
N LYS A 116 -6.61 -9.85 -15.45
CA LYS A 116 -6.82 -10.24 -14.03
C LYS A 116 -6.88 -11.76 -13.88
N GLU A 117 -7.53 -12.45 -14.81
CA GLU A 117 -7.63 -13.91 -14.80
C GLU A 117 -6.31 -14.60 -15.10
N ASP A 118 -5.55 -14.10 -16.07
CA ASP A 118 -4.23 -14.65 -16.40
C ASP A 118 -3.23 -14.46 -15.25
N LEU A 119 -3.25 -13.29 -14.59
CA LEU A 119 -2.42 -13.06 -13.42
C LEU A 119 -2.85 -13.96 -12.25
N TYR A 120 -4.16 -14.18 -12.07
CA TYR A 120 -4.65 -15.17 -11.11
C TYR A 120 -4.12 -16.58 -11.41
N ARG A 121 -4.15 -17.03 -12.68
CA ARG A 121 -3.60 -18.35 -13.07
C ARG A 121 -2.11 -18.45 -12.72
N TRP A 122 -1.34 -17.42 -13.04
CA TRP A 122 0.08 -17.35 -12.67
C TRP A 122 0.29 -17.43 -11.15
N CYS A 123 -0.51 -16.71 -10.35
CA CYS A 123 -0.41 -16.79 -8.89
C CYS A 123 -0.77 -18.18 -8.33
N VAL A 124 -1.66 -18.93 -8.99
CA VAL A 124 -1.97 -20.33 -8.63
C VAL A 124 -0.80 -21.24 -8.94
N GLU A 125 -0.15 -21.06 -10.09
CA GLU A 125 1.06 -21.81 -10.47
C GLU A 125 2.21 -21.52 -9.51
N GLN A 126 2.46 -20.23 -9.22
CA GLN A 126 3.45 -19.81 -8.23
C GLN A 126 3.19 -20.45 -6.86
N GLN A 127 1.93 -20.46 -6.39
CA GLN A 127 1.58 -21.09 -5.12
C GLN A 127 1.89 -22.60 -5.14
N ARG A 128 1.64 -23.28 -6.26
CA ARG A 128 1.89 -24.72 -6.41
C ARG A 128 3.38 -25.03 -6.38
N GLU A 129 4.20 -24.23 -7.07
CA GLU A 129 5.65 -24.43 -7.12
C GLU A 129 6.27 -24.16 -5.76
N THR A 130 5.96 -23.04 -5.09
CA THR A 130 6.60 -22.70 -3.82
C THR A 130 6.16 -23.55 -2.63
N ARG A 131 4.98 -24.18 -2.68
CA ARG A 131 4.54 -25.12 -1.63
C ARG A 131 4.97 -26.57 -1.86
N GLN A 132 5.53 -26.91 -3.02
CA GLN A 132 6.12 -28.23 -3.25
C GLN A 132 7.55 -28.35 -2.72
N ASP A 133 8.18 -27.20 -2.43
CA ASP A 133 9.56 -27.10 -1.92
C ASP A 133 9.64 -26.95 -0.38
N GLU A 134 8.50 -27.01 0.33
CA GLU A 134 8.38 -27.08 1.81
C GLU A 134 8.02 -28.50 2.29
#